data_AF-A0A7Y4MPK2-F1
#
_entry.id   AF-A0A7Y4MPK2-F1
#
_cell.length_a   1.000
_cell.length_b   1.000
_cell.length_c   1.000
_cell.angle_alpha   90.00
_cell.angle_beta   90.00
_cell.angle_gamma   90.00
#
_symmetry.space_group_name_H-M   'P 1'
#
loop_
_entity.id
_entity.type
_entity.pdbx_description
1 polymer ?
#
loop_
_entity_poly.entity_id
_entity_poly.type
_entity_poly.pdbx_seq_one_letter_code
_entity_poly.pdbx_strand_id
1 'polypeptide(L)'
;MTPTEARKPALSWLLLLPVPAMLLGAFVAWRSGAPVAAFAINATAAALGAGMAAMVGRLSSETLLRVSGPLSVIAALLTASTLLFPGLDEVHRWIELGPVRLHASAVAVPWVLLGVSHALHRRFFAASVLAVGLSAVHAAQPDAGQGTAFALAASTLLARAHSTPWLQRAFSCTVVLFIGFGAWLQPDPLLAVPHVERILQLAASLAPALGIVAVAALGLLLLPAAPGSARWKTSDGRGQPLATSLFVYIAATLCVPMLGDFPVPVMGAGAGPVLGWYMATGILAASAQRLTQCENPTVSPVRPQ
;
A
#
# COMPACT_ATOMS: atom_id res chain seq x y z
N MET A 1 -5.79 -35.39 -26.76
CA MET A 1 -5.22 -35.06 -25.43
C MET A 1 -5.49 -33.59 -25.16
N THR A 2 -6.33 -33.31 -24.17
CA THR A 2 -6.75 -31.96 -23.76
C THR A 2 -5.59 -31.21 -23.13
N PRO A 3 -5.30 -29.96 -23.53
CA PRO A 3 -4.33 -29.15 -22.83
C PRO A 3 -4.95 -28.74 -21.49
N THR A 4 -4.52 -29.36 -20.40
CA THR A 4 -4.72 -28.86 -19.04
C THR A 4 -3.91 -27.57 -18.86
N GLU A 5 -4.41 -26.48 -19.43
CA GLU A 5 -4.05 -25.13 -19.01
C GLU A 5 -4.69 -24.85 -17.64
N ALA A 6 -3.99 -25.24 -16.58
CA ALA A 6 -4.34 -24.82 -15.23
C ALA A 6 -3.09 -24.43 -14.47
N ARG A 7 -2.44 -23.33 -14.88
CA ARG A 7 -1.51 -22.61 -14.00
C ARG A 7 -2.01 -21.20 -13.71
N LYS A 8 -3.03 -21.11 -12.87
CA LYS A 8 -3.32 -19.90 -12.07
C LYS A 8 -3.17 -20.15 -10.56
N PRO A 9 -1.95 -20.39 -10.01
CA PRO A 9 -1.72 -20.36 -8.57
C PRO A 9 -0.91 -19.13 -8.10
N ALA A 10 -0.69 -18.10 -8.93
CA ALA A 10 0.26 -17.04 -8.60
C ALA A 10 -0.23 -16.08 -7.49
N LEU A 11 -1.55 -15.85 -7.39
CA LEU A 11 -2.15 -14.93 -6.43
C LEU A 11 -2.52 -15.62 -5.10
N SER A 12 -2.96 -16.88 -5.14
CA SER A 12 -3.58 -17.55 -3.99
C SER A 12 -2.67 -17.66 -2.77
N TRP A 13 -1.40 -18.01 -2.94
CA TRP A 13 -0.46 -18.11 -1.81
C TRP A 13 0.03 -16.74 -1.34
N LEU A 14 0.09 -15.73 -2.23
CA LEU A 14 0.46 -14.37 -1.83
C LEU A 14 -0.55 -13.81 -0.82
N LEU A 15 -1.83 -14.14 -0.97
CA LEU A 15 -2.87 -13.69 -0.03
C LEU A 15 -2.64 -14.22 1.41
N LEU A 16 -1.78 -15.21 1.62
CA LEU A 16 -1.46 -15.74 2.94
C LEU A 16 -0.26 -15.05 3.61
N LEU A 17 0.46 -14.17 2.90
CA LEU A 17 1.66 -13.50 3.43
C LEU A 17 1.41 -12.63 4.69
N PRO A 18 0.24 -11.99 4.88
CA PRO A 18 -0.04 -11.26 6.12
C PRO A 18 -0.26 -12.16 7.34
N VAL A 19 -0.62 -13.42 7.14
CA VAL A 19 -1.08 -14.32 8.22
C VAL A 19 -0.03 -14.52 9.32
N PRO A 20 1.26 -14.79 9.02
CA PRO A 20 2.28 -14.94 10.06
C PRO A 20 2.41 -13.70 10.95
N ALA A 21 2.41 -12.50 10.36
CA ALA A 21 2.51 -11.24 11.09
C ALA A 21 1.25 -10.99 11.96
N MET A 22 0.06 -11.28 11.44
CA MET A 22 -1.20 -11.14 12.18
C MET A 22 -1.29 -12.10 13.37
N LEU A 23 -0.93 -13.38 13.17
CA LEU A 23 -0.94 -14.39 14.22
C LEU A 23 0.07 -14.06 15.32
N LEU A 24 1.27 -13.63 14.93
CA LEU A 24 2.29 -13.24 15.89
C LEU A 24 1.91 -11.96 16.64
N GLY A 25 1.31 -10.98 15.96
CA GLY A 25 0.77 -9.78 16.60
C GLY A 25 -0.29 -10.11 17.64
N ALA A 26 -1.27 -10.94 17.28
CA ALA A 26 -2.30 -11.39 18.21
C ALA A 26 -1.72 -12.17 19.41
N PHE A 27 -0.73 -13.03 19.17
CA PHE A 27 -0.03 -13.77 20.22
C PHE A 27 0.73 -12.85 21.18
N VAL A 28 1.50 -11.89 20.66
CA VAL A 28 2.26 -10.93 21.47
C VAL A 28 1.29 -10.07 22.30
N ALA A 29 0.23 -9.56 21.69
CA ALA A 29 -0.79 -8.78 22.38
C ALA A 29 -1.43 -9.58 23.53
N TRP A 30 -1.82 -10.83 23.28
CA TRP A 30 -2.37 -11.74 24.29
C TRP A 30 -1.41 -11.95 25.46
N ARG A 31 -0.14 -12.26 25.18
CA ARG A 31 0.90 -12.51 26.20
C ARG A 31 1.21 -11.28 27.04
N SER A 32 0.96 -10.09 26.51
CA SER A 32 1.17 -8.81 27.20
C SER A 32 -0.09 -8.26 27.86
N GLY A 33 -1.17 -9.05 27.93
CA GLY A 33 -2.41 -8.67 28.62
C GLY A 33 -3.34 -7.76 27.83
N ALA A 34 -3.07 -7.51 26.54
CA ALA A 34 -3.96 -6.73 25.68
C ALA A 34 -5.16 -7.58 25.22
N PRO A 35 -6.34 -6.98 25.00
CA PRO A 35 -7.50 -7.70 24.50
C PRO A 35 -7.27 -8.26 23.09
N VAL A 36 -7.27 -9.58 22.95
CA VAL A 36 -7.13 -10.27 21.65
C VAL A 36 -8.27 -9.90 20.69
N ALA A 37 -9.43 -9.52 21.24
CA ALA A 37 -10.57 -9.04 20.45
C ALA A 37 -10.21 -7.83 19.55
N ALA A 38 -9.22 -7.01 19.93
CA ALA A 38 -8.74 -5.92 19.07
C ALA A 38 -8.20 -6.44 17.71
N PHE A 39 -7.73 -7.68 17.64
CA PHE A 39 -7.20 -8.30 16.42
C PHE A 39 -8.28 -8.97 15.55
N ALA A 40 -9.53 -9.09 16.03
CA ALA A 40 -10.64 -9.57 15.21
C ALA A 40 -10.86 -8.65 13.99
N ILE A 41 -10.52 -7.37 14.12
CA ILE A 41 -10.57 -6.42 13.02
C ILE A 41 -9.56 -6.76 11.92
N ASN A 42 -8.36 -7.22 12.26
CA ASN A 42 -7.34 -7.62 11.28
C ASN A 42 -7.81 -8.86 10.52
N ALA A 43 -8.39 -9.85 11.23
CA ALA A 43 -8.94 -11.05 10.59
C ALA A 43 -10.07 -10.71 9.61
N THR A 44 -11.00 -9.85 10.02
CA THR A 44 -12.11 -9.38 9.16
C THR A 44 -11.58 -8.59 7.96
N ALA A 45 -10.65 -7.66 8.19
CA ALA A 45 -9.98 -6.90 7.15
C ALA A 45 -9.21 -7.79 6.19
N ALA A 46 -8.58 -8.87 6.67
CA ALA A 46 -7.86 -9.81 5.82
C ALA A 46 -8.80 -10.62 4.93
N ALA A 47 -9.95 -11.08 5.46
CA ALA A 47 -10.95 -11.77 4.65
C ALA A 47 -11.52 -10.87 3.54
N LEU A 48 -11.92 -9.65 3.90
CA LEU A 48 -12.43 -8.66 2.93
C LEU A 48 -11.34 -8.24 1.93
N GLY A 49 -10.14 -7.95 2.43
CA GLY A 49 -8.97 -7.58 1.64
C GLY A 49 -8.60 -8.66 0.64
N ALA A 50 -8.52 -9.93 1.06
CA ALA A 50 -8.22 -11.06 0.19
C ALA A 50 -9.28 -11.21 -0.93
N GLY A 51 -10.57 -11.07 -0.60
CA GLY A 51 -11.66 -11.08 -1.57
C GLY A 51 -11.51 -9.96 -2.61
N MET A 52 -11.29 -8.73 -2.15
CA MET A 52 -11.07 -7.58 -3.03
C MET A 52 -9.79 -7.71 -3.86
N ALA A 53 -8.69 -8.20 -3.28
CA ALA A 53 -7.44 -8.44 -4.00
C ALA A 53 -7.62 -9.50 -5.10
N ALA A 54 -8.40 -10.56 -4.83
CA ALA A 54 -8.75 -11.56 -5.82
C ALA A 54 -9.63 -10.99 -6.94
N MET A 55 -10.58 -10.10 -6.62
CA MET A 55 -11.41 -9.40 -7.61
C MET A 55 -10.59 -8.45 -8.48
N VAL A 56 -9.82 -7.55 -7.86
CA VAL A 56 -8.95 -6.60 -8.57
C VAL A 56 -7.93 -7.35 -9.40
N GLY A 57 -7.29 -8.39 -8.84
CA GLY A 57 -6.31 -9.23 -9.52
C GLY A 57 -6.85 -10.01 -10.71
N ARG A 58 -8.18 -10.08 -10.91
CA ARG A 58 -8.82 -10.67 -12.10
C ARG A 58 -9.16 -9.64 -13.17
N LEU A 59 -9.04 -8.34 -12.89
CA LEU A 59 -9.27 -7.30 -13.88
C LEU A 59 -8.24 -7.39 -15.00
N SER A 60 -8.69 -7.23 -16.24
CA SER A 60 -7.77 -7.03 -17.35
C SER A 60 -6.95 -5.77 -17.13
N SER A 61 -5.72 -5.74 -17.65
CA SER A 61 -4.87 -4.56 -17.49
C SER A 61 -5.46 -3.32 -18.19
N GLU A 62 -6.26 -3.50 -19.24
CA GLU A 62 -6.99 -2.39 -19.88
C GLU A 62 -8.09 -1.83 -18.96
N THR A 63 -8.88 -2.70 -18.34
CA THR A 63 -9.90 -2.29 -17.37
C THR A 63 -9.26 -1.57 -16.20
N LEU A 64 -8.17 -2.12 -15.64
CA LEU A 64 -7.45 -1.52 -14.52
C LEU A 64 -6.95 -0.10 -14.85
N LEU A 65 -6.35 0.10 -16.03
CA LEU A 65 -5.87 1.41 -16.47
C LEU A 65 -7.01 2.38 -16.78
N ARG A 66 -8.16 1.87 -17.26
CA ARG A 66 -9.34 2.71 -17.49
C ARG A 66 -9.89 3.27 -16.18
N VAL A 67 -9.91 2.46 -15.13
CA VAL A 67 -10.45 2.87 -13.82
C VAL A 67 -9.42 3.57 -12.93
N SER A 68 -8.11 3.43 -13.21
CA SER A 68 -7.06 3.94 -12.32
C SER A 68 -7.11 5.46 -12.12
N GLY A 69 -7.40 6.23 -13.17
CA GLY A 69 -7.52 7.69 -13.08
C GLY A 69 -8.64 8.11 -12.13
N PRO A 70 -9.92 7.76 -12.44
CA PRO A 70 -11.05 8.07 -11.56
C PRO A 70 -10.89 7.54 -10.13
N LEU A 71 -10.47 6.28 -9.97
CA LEU A 71 -10.29 5.69 -8.63
C LEU A 71 -9.17 6.36 -7.84
N SER A 72 -8.09 6.81 -8.48
CA SER A 72 -7.04 7.55 -7.78
C SER A 72 -7.50 8.90 -7.24
N VAL A 73 -8.35 9.61 -7.99
CA VAL A 73 -8.96 10.87 -7.54
C VAL A 73 -9.94 10.59 -6.41
N ILE A 74 -10.80 9.59 -6.54
CA ILE A 74 -11.73 9.18 -5.47
C ILE A 74 -10.96 8.79 -4.20
N ALA A 75 -9.85 8.03 -4.33
CA ALA A 75 -9.02 7.63 -3.20
C ALA A 75 -8.34 8.83 -2.52
N ALA A 76 -7.86 9.81 -3.29
CA ALA A 76 -7.30 11.04 -2.75
C ALA A 76 -8.37 11.89 -2.05
N LEU A 77 -9.56 12.03 -2.65
CA LEU A 77 -10.70 12.74 -2.05
C LEU A 77 -11.22 12.04 -0.78
N LEU A 78 -11.27 10.71 -0.77
CA LEU A 78 -11.62 9.92 0.41
C LEU A 78 -10.62 10.18 1.54
N THR A 79 -9.32 10.26 1.22
CA THR A 79 -8.30 10.61 2.21
C THR A 79 -8.48 12.05 2.68
N ALA A 80 -8.69 13.01 1.78
CA ALA A 80 -8.95 14.40 2.15
C ALA A 80 -10.22 14.57 3.00
N SER A 81 -11.23 13.73 2.80
CA SER A 81 -12.50 13.80 3.53
C SER A 81 -12.35 13.55 5.03
N THR A 82 -11.27 12.92 5.48
CA THR A 82 -11.02 12.73 6.92
C THR A 82 -10.82 14.06 7.66
N LEU A 83 -10.38 15.12 6.95
CA LEU A 83 -10.27 16.48 7.48
C LEU A 83 -11.63 17.10 7.83
N LEU A 84 -12.73 16.50 7.37
CA LEU A 84 -14.10 16.91 7.70
C LEU A 84 -14.62 16.24 8.98
N PHE A 85 -13.90 15.24 9.51
CA PHE A 85 -14.27 14.55 10.75
C PHE A 85 -13.59 15.23 11.96
N PRO A 86 -14.15 15.12 13.18
CA PRO A 86 -13.61 15.77 14.37
C PRO A 86 -12.17 15.38 14.73
N GLY A 87 -11.67 14.23 14.25
CA GLY A 87 -10.35 13.72 14.59
C GLY A 87 -10.24 13.21 16.03
N LEU A 88 -9.02 12.85 16.44
CA LEU A 88 -8.67 12.52 17.83
C LEU A 88 -7.49 13.39 18.23
N ASP A 89 -7.65 14.21 19.27
CA ASP A 89 -6.62 15.16 19.71
C ASP A 89 -6.04 15.96 18.52
N GLU A 90 -6.91 16.54 17.68
CA GLU A 90 -6.56 17.27 16.44
C GLU A 90 -5.91 16.43 15.31
N VAL A 91 -5.88 15.10 15.45
CA VAL A 91 -5.38 14.18 14.40
C VAL A 91 -6.54 13.65 13.55
N HIS A 92 -6.53 13.98 12.26
CA HIS A 92 -7.62 13.72 11.33
C HIS A 92 -7.33 12.59 10.33
N ARG A 93 -6.69 11.48 10.73
CA ARG A 93 -6.27 10.40 9.80
C ARG A 93 -7.30 9.27 9.58
N TRP A 94 -8.45 9.32 10.25
CA TRP A 94 -9.46 8.24 10.22
C TRP A 94 -10.82 8.67 9.69
N ILE A 95 -11.52 7.70 9.10
CA ILE A 95 -12.97 7.72 8.90
C ILE A 95 -13.60 6.90 10.01
N GLU A 96 -14.62 7.47 10.67
CA GLU A 96 -15.37 6.79 11.71
C GLU A 96 -16.51 5.98 11.10
N LEU A 97 -16.49 4.65 11.32
CA LEU A 97 -17.49 3.68 10.86
C LEU A 97 -18.07 2.97 12.09
N GLY A 98 -18.91 3.69 12.83
CA GLY A 98 -19.46 3.23 14.11
C GLY A 98 -18.32 2.99 15.13
N PRO A 99 -18.16 1.76 15.68
CA PRO A 99 -17.10 1.47 16.65
C PRO A 99 -15.70 1.34 16.02
N VAL A 100 -15.59 1.38 14.69
CA VAL A 100 -14.34 1.17 13.96
C VAL A 100 -13.82 2.49 13.41
N ARG A 101 -12.54 2.78 13.65
CA ARG A 101 -11.83 3.88 12.99
C ARG A 101 -10.96 3.32 11.87
N LEU A 102 -11.28 3.64 10.63
CA LEU A 102 -10.54 3.19 9.46
C LEU A 102 -9.52 4.24 9.05
N HIS A 103 -8.24 3.87 9.05
CA HIS A 103 -7.19 4.72 8.52
C HIS A 103 -7.30 4.79 6.98
N ALA A 104 -7.94 5.84 6.46
CA ALA A 104 -8.35 5.91 5.05
C ALA A 104 -7.16 5.91 4.08
N SER A 105 -6.13 6.71 4.39
CA SER A 105 -4.91 6.81 3.59
C SER A 105 -4.26 5.44 3.32
N ALA A 106 -4.13 4.60 4.34
CA ALA A 106 -3.50 3.29 4.21
C ALA A 106 -4.21 2.40 3.16
N VAL A 107 -5.54 2.54 3.00
CA VAL A 107 -6.32 1.82 1.98
C VAL A 107 -6.25 2.50 0.61
N ALA A 108 -6.23 3.83 0.60
CA ALA A 108 -6.31 4.68 -0.59
C ALA A 108 -5.00 4.77 -1.37
N VAL A 109 -3.85 4.84 -0.69
CA VAL A 109 -2.54 5.11 -1.30
C VAL A 109 -2.18 4.16 -2.46
N PRO A 110 -2.42 2.84 -2.40
CA PRO A 110 -2.15 1.95 -3.53
C PRO A 110 -2.84 2.38 -4.84
N TRP A 111 -4.09 2.88 -4.74
CA TRP A 111 -4.85 3.39 -5.88
C TRP A 111 -4.31 4.73 -6.38
N VAL A 112 -3.87 5.59 -5.46
CA VAL A 112 -3.24 6.87 -5.82
C VAL A 112 -1.93 6.63 -6.56
N LEU A 113 -1.07 5.74 -6.07
CA LEU A 113 0.20 5.39 -6.73
C LEU A 113 -0.03 4.75 -8.11
N LEU A 114 -1.07 3.92 -8.27
CA LEU A 114 -1.49 3.41 -9.58
C LEU A 114 -1.92 4.55 -10.52
N GLY A 115 -2.72 5.50 -10.04
CA GLY A 115 -3.14 6.68 -10.81
C GLY A 115 -1.98 7.58 -11.22
N VAL A 116 -1.05 7.88 -10.29
CA VAL A 116 0.20 8.60 -10.56
C VAL A 116 1.00 7.88 -11.63
N SER A 117 1.23 6.57 -11.47
CA SER A 117 1.95 5.76 -12.45
C SER A 117 1.29 5.76 -13.84
N HIS A 118 -0.05 5.74 -13.90
CA HIS A 118 -0.78 5.81 -15.16
C HIS A 118 -0.66 7.19 -15.81
N ALA A 119 -0.80 8.26 -15.02
CA ALA A 119 -0.75 9.63 -15.50
C ALA A 119 0.65 10.04 -15.97
N LEU A 120 1.72 9.48 -15.40
CA LEU A 120 3.12 9.79 -15.76
C LEU A 120 3.42 9.71 -17.26
N HIS A 121 2.83 8.74 -17.96
CA HIS A 121 3.08 8.53 -19.39
C HIS A 121 2.28 9.47 -20.30
N ARG A 122 1.28 10.18 -19.77
CA ARG A 122 0.36 11.01 -20.57
C ARG A 122 0.42 12.48 -20.20
N ARG A 123 0.44 12.76 -18.90
CA ARG A 123 0.34 14.11 -18.32
C ARG A 123 1.12 14.14 -17.02
N PHE A 124 2.44 14.35 -17.10
CA PHE A 124 3.32 14.46 -15.93
C PHE A 124 2.78 15.46 -14.90
N PHE A 125 2.29 16.61 -15.35
CA PHE A 125 1.68 17.62 -14.47
C PHE A 125 0.52 17.05 -13.63
N ALA A 126 -0.37 16.25 -14.21
CA ALA A 126 -1.47 15.64 -13.46
C ALA A 126 -0.97 14.64 -12.40
N ALA A 127 0.08 13.88 -12.72
CA ALA A 127 0.73 12.98 -11.77
C ALA A 127 1.38 13.76 -10.61
N SER A 128 2.09 14.85 -10.91
CA SER A 128 2.69 15.73 -9.89
C SER A 128 1.63 16.40 -9.02
N VAL A 129 0.54 16.92 -9.59
CA VAL A 129 -0.55 17.55 -8.83
C VAL A 129 -1.21 16.54 -7.88
N LEU A 130 -1.47 15.32 -8.34
CA LEU A 130 -2.04 14.28 -7.50
C LEU A 130 -1.09 13.89 -6.35
N ALA A 131 0.21 13.79 -6.63
CA ALA A 131 1.21 13.49 -5.62
C ALA A 131 1.35 14.63 -4.59
N VAL A 132 1.50 15.87 -5.05
CA VAL A 132 1.57 17.05 -4.17
C VAL A 132 0.30 17.19 -3.34
N GLY A 133 -0.87 17.00 -3.95
CA GLY A 133 -2.16 17.08 -3.28
C GLY A 133 -2.30 16.07 -2.15
N LEU A 134 -1.97 14.79 -2.37
CA LEU A 134 -2.06 13.80 -1.30
C LEU A 134 -1.00 14.03 -0.20
N SER A 135 0.22 14.44 -0.55
CA SER A 135 1.23 14.83 0.45
C SER A 135 0.74 16.00 1.31
N ALA A 136 0.07 16.99 0.70
CA ALA A 136 -0.51 18.12 1.43
C ALA A 136 -1.64 17.68 2.36
N VAL A 137 -2.46 16.71 1.94
CA VAL A 137 -3.48 16.11 2.81
C VAL A 137 -2.83 15.43 4.01
N HIS A 138 -1.77 14.63 3.84
CA HIS A 138 -1.08 14.00 4.98
C HIS A 138 -0.45 15.02 5.94
N ALA A 139 0.11 16.10 5.41
CA ALA A 139 0.65 17.20 6.21
C ALA A 139 -0.45 17.96 6.98
N ALA A 140 -1.66 18.05 6.42
CA ALA A 140 -2.82 18.63 7.09
C ALA A 140 -3.50 17.67 8.08
N GLN A 141 -3.25 16.35 7.99
CA GLN A 141 -3.74 15.31 8.90
C GLN A 141 -2.84 15.05 10.12
N PRO A 142 -1.81 15.88 10.33
CA PRO A 142 -0.54 15.53 10.96
C PRO A 142 -0.07 14.06 10.85
N ASP A 143 -0.21 13.42 9.68
CA ASP A 143 0.15 12.00 9.52
C ASP A 143 1.55 11.83 8.94
N ALA A 144 2.56 11.96 9.80
CA ALA A 144 3.96 11.86 9.36
C ALA A 144 4.33 10.44 8.89
N GLY A 145 3.68 9.41 9.43
CA GLY A 145 3.88 8.02 9.03
C GLY A 145 3.49 7.78 7.56
N GLN A 146 2.23 8.09 7.21
CA GLN A 146 1.77 7.96 5.82
C GLN A 146 2.39 9.01 4.90
N GLY A 147 2.56 10.25 5.38
CA GLY A 147 3.18 11.34 4.62
C GLY A 147 4.58 10.95 4.14
N THR A 148 5.40 10.37 5.02
CA THR A 148 6.75 9.86 4.67
C THR A 148 6.67 8.72 3.67
N ALA A 149 5.87 7.70 3.96
CA ALA A 149 5.80 6.50 3.12
C ALA A 149 5.29 6.82 1.71
N PHE A 150 4.24 7.65 1.62
CA PHE A 150 3.69 8.09 0.35
C PHE A 150 4.66 9.00 -0.40
N ALA A 151 5.28 9.99 0.25
CA ALA A 151 6.18 10.92 -0.41
C ALA A 151 7.41 10.22 -1.02
N LEU A 152 7.98 9.25 -0.30
CA LEU A 152 9.06 8.40 -0.82
C LEU A 152 8.58 7.61 -2.05
N ALA A 153 7.45 6.91 -1.94
CA ALA A 153 6.90 6.10 -3.02
C ALA A 153 6.52 6.92 -4.26
N ALA A 154 5.85 8.05 -4.10
CA ALA A 154 5.46 8.93 -5.20
C ALA A 154 6.69 9.56 -5.88
N SER A 155 7.69 9.98 -5.10
CA SER A 155 8.95 10.51 -5.64
C SER A 155 9.71 9.47 -6.46
N THR A 156 9.64 8.19 -6.08
CA THR A 156 10.25 7.12 -6.87
C THR A 156 9.59 6.93 -8.24
N LEU A 157 8.30 7.23 -8.37
CA LEU A 157 7.57 7.23 -9.65
C LEU A 157 7.95 8.47 -10.46
N LEU A 158 7.86 9.66 -9.87
CA LEU A 158 8.15 10.93 -10.53
C LEU A 158 9.59 10.98 -11.07
N ALA A 159 10.56 10.47 -10.32
CA ALA A 159 11.97 10.40 -10.74
C ALA A 159 12.16 9.54 -12.01
N ARG A 160 11.34 8.50 -12.19
CA ARG A 160 11.39 7.54 -13.31
C ARG A 160 10.60 7.99 -14.54
N ALA A 161 10.04 9.20 -14.55
CA ALA A 161 9.34 9.77 -15.70
C ALA A 161 10.33 10.23 -16.79
N HIS A 162 11.01 9.30 -17.47
CA HIS A 162 12.12 9.61 -18.40
C HIS A 162 11.77 10.55 -19.56
N SER A 163 10.50 10.63 -19.95
CA SER A 163 10.00 11.57 -20.97
C SER A 163 9.91 13.02 -20.49
N THR A 164 10.12 13.27 -19.20
CA THR A 164 10.00 14.60 -18.58
C THR A 164 11.39 15.19 -18.29
N PRO A 165 11.62 16.50 -18.54
CA PRO A 165 12.86 17.18 -18.19
C PRO A 165 13.28 16.92 -16.74
N TRP A 166 14.57 16.69 -16.51
CA TRP A 166 15.08 16.31 -15.19
C TRP A 166 14.79 17.36 -14.11
N LEU A 167 14.82 18.66 -14.46
CA LEU A 167 14.49 19.75 -13.53
C LEU A 167 13.04 19.68 -13.04
N GLN A 168 12.08 19.38 -13.93
CA GLN A 168 10.67 19.26 -13.55
C GLN A 168 10.43 18.05 -12.63
N ARG A 169 11.15 16.95 -12.89
CA ARG A 169 11.14 15.76 -12.01
C ARG A 169 11.73 16.09 -10.64
N ALA A 170 12.92 16.67 -10.62
CA ALA A 170 13.61 17.05 -9.39
C ALA A 170 12.76 18.00 -8.55
N PHE A 171 12.21 19.05 -9.17
CA PHE A 171 11.31 19.98 -8.49
C PHE A 171 10.07 19.29 -7.92
N SER A 172 9.39 18.45 -8.71
CA SER A 172 8.19 17.74 -8.23
C SER A 172 8.52 16.79 -7.07
N CYS A 173 9.62 16.03 -7.17
CA CYS A 173 10.09 15.17 -6.07
C CYS A 173 10.41 16.00 -4.82
N THR A 174 11.15 17.10 -4.96
CA THR A 174 11.49 17.98 -3.82
C THR A 174 10.24 18.52 -3.15
N VAL A 175 9.25 18.99 -3.90
CA VAL A 175 7.99 19.50 -3.32
C VAL A 175 7.23 18.39 -2.60
N VAL A 176 7.07 17.21 -3.21
CA VAL A 176 6.38 16.06 -2.61
C VAL A 176 7.08 15.61 -1.32
N LEU A 177 8.41 15.48 -1.34
CA LEU A 177 9.21 15.13 -0.17
C LEU A 177 9.10 16.22 0.90
N PHE A 178 9.31 17.48 0.54
CA PHE A 178 9.25 18.60 1.48
C PHE A 178 7.91 18.65 2.22
N ILE A 179 6.80 18.52 1.50
CA ILE A 179 5.46 18.52 2.12
C ILE A 179 5.23 17.25 2.94
N GLY A 180 5.53 16.07 2.40
CA GLY A 180 5.30 14.80 3.10
C GLY A 180 6.13 14.63 4.37
N PHE A 181 7.40 15.07 4.35
CA PHE A 181 8.24 15.15 5.54
C PHE A 181 7.86 16.32 6.45
N GLY A 182 7.24 17.38 5.92
CA GLY A 182 6.74 18.52 6.69
C GLY A 182 5.70 18.12 7.74
N ALA A 183 5.01 16.99 7.57
CA ALA A 183 4.12 16.42 8.57
C ALA A 183 4.81 16.16 9.92
N TRP A 184 6.13 15.92 9.94
CA TRP A 184 6.91 15.76 11.18
C TRP A 184 7.07 17.05 11.99
N LEU A 185 6.79 18.21 11.41
CA LEU A 185 6.83 19.50 12.12
C LEU A 185 5.67 19.67 13.10
N GLN A 186 4.65 18.81 13.00
CA GLN A 186 3.53 18.75 13.92
C GLN A 186 3.68 17.47 14.77
N PRO A 187 4.05 17.58 16.06
CA PRO A 187 4.14 16.41 16.93
C PRO A 187 2.81 15.66 16.99
N ASP A 188 2.84 14.33 16.91
CA ASP A 188 1.65 13.50 17.11
C ASP A 188 1.30 13.50 18.62
N PRO A 189 0.16 14.07 19.03
CA PRO A 189 -0.22 14.15 20.43
C PRO A 189 -0.74 12.81 20.98
N LEU A 190 -0.99 11.83 20.11
CA LEU A 190 -1.58 10.56 20.50
C LEU A 190 -0.55 9.67 21.17
N LEU A 191 -0.93 9.13 22.33
CA LEU A 191 -0.13 8.14 23.02
C LEU A 191 -0.14 6.82 22.25
N ALA A 192 1.03 6.18 22.15
CA ALA A 192 1.13 4.83 21.63
C ALA A 192 0.30 3.84 22.46
N VAL A 193 -0.50 3.05 21.74
CA VAL A 193 -1.12 1.83 22.19
C VAL A 193 -0.09 0.69 22.00
N PRO A 194 0.43 0.06 23.08
CA PRO A 194 1.60 -0.83 22.97
C PRO A 194 1.48 -1.97 21.94
N HIS A 195 0.27 -2.52 21.75
CA HIS A 195 0.00 -3.61 20.81
C HIS A 195 -0.37 -3.15 19.39
N VAL A 196 -0.30 -1.86 19.10
CA VAL A 196 -0.55 -1.28 17.76
C VAL A 196 0.73 -0.65 17.23
N GLU A 197 1.31 0.30 17.96
CA GLU A 197 2.49 1.07 17.53
C GLU A 197 3.81 0.43 17.98
N ARG A 198 3.84 -0.20 19.16
CA ARG A 198 5.09 -0.72 19.78
C ARG A 198 5.18 -2.24 19.84
N ILE A 199 4.44 -2.92 18.97
CA ILE A 199 4.28 -4.37 19.06
C ILE A 199 5.58 -5.15 18.75
N LEU A 200 6.51 -4.56 17.98
CA LEU A 200 7.82 -5.15 17.73
C LEU A 200 8.71 -5.10 18.99
N GLN A 201 8.71 -3.98 19.69
CA GLN A 201 9.41 -3.81 20.96
C GLN A 201 8.79 -4.73 22.02
N LEU A 202 7.46 -4.87 22.02
CA LEU A 202 6.73 -5.79 22.89
C LEU A 202 7.07 -7.26 22.61
N ALA A 203 7.21 -7.64 21.34
CA ALA A 203 7.65 -8.98 20.97
C ALA A 203 9.08 -9.26 21.47
N ALA A 204 9.98 -8.30 21.27
CA ALA A 204 11.38 -8.42 21.69
C ALA A 204 11.56 -8.45 23.22
N SER A 205 10.70 -7.75 23.97
CA SER A 205 10.73 -7.76 25.44
C SER A 205 10.20 -9.07 26.03
N LEU A 206 9.28 -9.75 25.35
CA LEU A 206 8.86 -11.12 25.70
C LEU A 206 9.97 -12.13 25.43
N ALA A 207 10.58 -12.07 24.24
CA ALA A 207 11.78 -12.82 23.89
C ALA A 207 12.45 -12.20 22.64
N PRO A 208 13.79 -11.98 22.62
CA PRO A 208 14.47 -11.43 21.45
C PRO A 208 14.22 -12.21 20.16
N ALA A 209 14.12 -13.54 20.25
CA ALA A 209 13.79 -14.40 19.11
C ALA A 209 12.41 -14.09 18.50
N LEU A 210 11.39 -13.75 19.33
CA LEU A 210 10.07 -13.35 18.82
C LEU A 210 10.15 -12.03 18.06
N GLY A 211 10.98 -11.09 18.50
CA GLY A 211 11.27 -9.85 17.77
C GLY A 211 11.87 -10.13 16.38
N ILE A 212 12.85 -11.04 16.29
CA ILE A 212 13.45 -11.43 15.01
C ILE A 212 12.42 -12.09 14.09
N VAL A 213 11.62 -13.03 14.61
CA VAL A 213 10.56 -13.70 13.84
C VAL A 213 9.50 -12.69 13.38
N ALA A 214 9.18 -11.67 14.19
CA ALA A 214 8.26 -10.61 13.82
C ALA A 214 8.77 -9.77 12.66
N VAL A 215 10.03 -9.34 12.70
CA VAL A 215 10.66 -8.61 11.59
C VAL A 215 10.68 -9.47 10.33
N ALA A 216 11.00 -10.76 10.44
CA ALA A 216 10.96 -11.69 9.31
C ALA A 216 9.55 -11.84 8.72
N ALA A 217 8.53 -11.96 9.57
CA ALA A 217 7.12 -12.06 9.16
C ALA A 217 6.63 -10.77 8.46
N LEU A 218 7.02 -9.59 8.95
CA LEU A 218 6.75 -8.32 8.28
C LEU A 218 7.50 -8.22 6.95
N GLY A 219 8.73 -8.73 6.87
CA GLY A 219 9.51 -8.78 5.63
C GLY A 219 8.83 -9.55 4.49
N LEU A 220 7.99 -10.54 4.82
CA LEU A 220 7.18 -11.27 3.83
C LEU A 220 6.21 -10.36 3.08
N LEU A 221 5.77 -9.26 3.70
CA LEU A 221 4.84 -8.30 3.09
C LEU A 221 5.44 -7.57 1.88
N LEU A 222 6.77 -7.56 1.74
CA LEU A 222 7.47 -6.94 0.61
C LEU A 222 7.45 -7.81 -0.65
N LEU A 223 7.21 -9.12 -0.52
CA LEU A 223 7.35 -10.09 -1.61
C LEU A 223 6.48 -9.81 -2.85
N PRO A 224 5.21 -9.35 -2.75
CA PRO A 224 4.42 -9.04 -3.94
C PRO A 224 5.05 -7.95 -4.81
N ALA A 225 5.71 -6.97 -4.18
CA ALA A 225 6.27 -5.79 -4.83
C ALA A 225 7.79 -5.89 -5.08
N ALA A 226 8.44 -6.99 -4.65
CA ALA A 226 9.90 -7.12 -4.65
C ALA A 226 10.52 -6.83 -6.04
N PRO A 227 11.47 -5.90 -6.13
CA PRO A 227 12.21 -5.62 -7.36
C PRO A 227 12.91 -6.87 -7.89
N GLY A 228 12.98 -7.01 -9.22
CA GLY A 228 13.69 -8.14 -9.85
C GLY A 228 12.95 -9.47 -9.83
N SER A 229 11.75 -9.54 -9.23
CA SER A 229 10.91 -10.74 -9.35
C SER A 229 10.60 -10.99 -10.83
N ALA A 230 10.71 -12.25 -11.28
CA ALA A 230 10.44 -12.63 -12.65
C ALA A 230 9.01 -12.26 -13.11
N ARG A 231 8.10 -12.02 -12.16
CA ARG A 231 6.71 -11.62 -12.40
C ARG A 231 6.57 -10.20 -12.97
N TRP A 232 7.60 -9.36 -12.84
CA TRP A 232 7.56 -7.94 -13.24
C TRP A 232 8.55 -7.61 -14.36
N LYS A 233 9.26 -8.61 -14.89
CA LYS A 233 10.12 -8.43 -16.06
C LYS A 233 9.23 -8.35 -17.29
N THR A 234 9.24 -7.21 -17.95
CA THR A 234 8.48 -6.93 -19.17
C THR A 234 9.48 -6.54 -20.25
N SER A 235 9.21 -6.90 -21.51
CA SER A 235 10.04 -6.46 -22.64
C SER A 235 10.00 -4.94 -22.86
N ASP A 236 9.03 -4.23 -22.26
CA ASP A 236 8.81 -2.78 -22.40
C ASP A 236 9.09 -1.95 -21.11
N GLY A 237 9.54 -2.58 -20.02
CA GLY A 237 9.81 -1.98 -18.71
C GLY A 237 8.61 -1.38 -17.93
N ARG A 238 7.39 -1.37 -18.47
CA ARG A 238 6.30 -0.50 -17.97
C ARG A 238 5.69 -0.89 -16.61
N GLY A 239 5.76 -2.16 -16.21
CA GLY A 239 5.24 -2.63 -14.92
C GLY A 239 6.17 -2.38 -13.72
N GLN A 240 7.46 -2.13 -13.99
CA GLN A 240 8.50 -2.03 -12.94
C GLN A 240 8.42 -0.77 -12.07
N PRO A 241 8.07 0.44 -12.59
CA PRO A 241 7.97 1.64 -11.78
C PRO A 241 6.93 1.54 -10.67
N LEU A 242 5.72 1.04 -10.98
CA LEU A 242 4.65 0.87 -9.99
C LEU A 242 5.02 -0.16 -8.91
N ALA A 243 5.56 -1.31 -9.31
CA ALA A 243 6.01 -2.32 -8.35
C ALA A 243 7.11 -1.79 -7.43
N THR A 244 8.09 -1.08 -7.98
CA THR A 244 9.15 -0.45 -7.17
C THR A 244 8.59 0.61 -6.22
N SER A 245 7.62 1.41 -6.68
CA SER A 245 6.96 2.42 -5.83
C SER A 245 6.17 1.80 -4.69
N LEU A 246 5.38 0.76 -4.96
CA LEU A 246 4.65 0.02 -3.94
C LEU A 246 5.59 -0.71 -2.97
N PHE A 247 6.72 -1.21 -3.45
CA PHE A 247 7.77 -1.76 -2.57
C PHE A 247 8.31 -0.69 -1.62
N VAL A 248 8.66 0.48 -2.15
CA VAL A 248 9.14 1.60 -1.32
C VAL A 248 8.07 2.06 -0.34
N TYR A 249 6.80 2.13 -0.75
CA TYR A 249 5.68 2.45 0.13
C TYR A 249 5.60 1.45 1.28
N ILE A 250 5.51 0.15 0.98
CA ILE A 250 5.38 -0.91 1.99
C ILE A 250 6.61 -0.88 2.91
N ALA A 251 7.83 -0.83 2.37
CA ALA A 251 9.06 -0.75 3.17
C ALA A 251 9.07 0.47 4.09
N ALA A 252 8.69 1.65 3.59
CA ALA A 252 8.61 2.85 4.41
C ALA A 252 7.55 2.73 5.51
N THR A 253 6.37 2.17 5.23
CA THR A 253 5.34 1.92 6.26
C THR A 253 5.80 0.93 7.33
N LEU A 254 6.71 0.01 7.02
CA LEU A 254 7.29 -0.92 7.99
C LEU A 254 8.40 -0.26 8.84
N CYS A 255 9.12 0.70 8.28
CA CYS A 255 10.23 1.37 8.96
C CYS A 255 9.81 2.58 9.80
N VAL A 256 8.82 3.36 9.33
CA VAL A 256 8.42 4.61 9.99
C VAL A 256 7.93 4.46 11.45
N PRO A 257 7.31 3.33 11.87
CA PRO A 257 6.97 3.11 13.28
C PRO A 257 8.18 3.05 14.22
N MET A 258 9.40 2.92 13.70
CA MET A 258 10.63 2.97 14.52
C MET A 258 11.05 4.42 14.83
N LEU A 259 10.44 5.40 14.19
CA LEU A 259 10.77 6.83 14.31
C LEU A 259 9.70 7.63 15.06
N GLY A 260 8.50 7.10 15.19
CA GLY A 260 7.38 7.74 15.89
C GLY A 260 6.29 6.74 16.25
N ASP A 261 5.29 7.20 17.01
CA ASP A 261 4.19 6.37 17.51
C ASP A 261 3.13 6.11 16.41
N PHE A 262 3.56 5.40 15.36
CA PHE A 262 2.71 5.00 14.23
C PHE A 262 2.39 3.50 14.27
N PRO A 263 1.21 3.07 13.79
CA PRO A 263 0.83 1.65 13.79
C PRO A 263 1.81 0.79 12.98
N VAL A 264 2.25 -0.34 13.53
CA VAL A 264 3.01 -1.35 12.77
C VAL A 264 2.06 -2.04 11.78
N PRO A 265 2.26 -1.92 10.46
CA PRO A 265 1.33 -2.46 9.48
C PRO A 265 1.10 -3.97 9.66
N VAL A 266 -0.16 -4.40 9.56
CA VAL A 266 -0.60 -5.82 9.61
C VAL A 266 -0.41 -6.52 10.96
N MET A 267 0.73 -6.30 11.63
CA MET A 267 1.05 -6.90 12.92
C MET A 267 0.42 -6.13 14.09
N GLY A 268 0.30 -4.80 14.03
CA GLY A 268 -0.51 -4.02 14.97
C GLY A 268 -2.00 -4.14 14.66
N ALA A 269 -2.86 -3.94 15.66
CA ALA A 269 -4.31 -3.98 15.44
C ALA A 269 -4.78 -2.76 14.60
N GLY A 270 -5.50 -3.02 13.50
CA GLY A 270 -6.04 -2.00 12.61
C GLY A 270 -6.41 -2.52 11.21
N ALA A 271 -7.59 -2.15 10.72
CA ALA A 271 -8.07 -2.58 9.40
C ALA A 271 -7.32 -1.93 8.22
N GLY A 272 -6.98 -0.64 8.33
CA GLY A 272 -6.48 0.16 7.21
C GLY A 272 -5.23 -0.43 6.55
N PRO A 273 -4.14 -0.65 7.29
CA PRO A 273 -2.91 -1.23 6.74
C PRO A 273 -3.11 -2.64 6.14
N VAL A 274 -3.98 -3.47 6.73
CA VAL A 274 -4.31 -4.79 6.20
C VAL A 274 -4.99 -4.67 4.84
N LEU A 275 -6.07 -3.87 4.75
CA LEU A 275 -6.79 -3.64 3.50
C LEU A 275 -5.90 -3.03 2.42
N GLY A 276 -5.07 -2.04 2.79
CA GLY A 276 -4.11 -1.39 1.89
C GLY A 276 -3.11 -2.37 1.27
N TRP A 277 -2.56 -3.28 2.09
CA TRP A 277 -1.64 -4.30 1.61
C TRP A 277 -2.29 -5.25 0.59
N TYR A 278 -3.54 -5.66 0.84
CA TYR A 278 -4.30 -6.47 -0.10
C TYR A 278 -4.64 -5.71 -1.39
N MET A 279 -5.00 -4.42 -1.31
CA MET A 279 -5.23 -3.57 -2.49
C MET A 279 -3.97 -3.48 -3.36
N ALA A 280 -2.82 -3.20 -2.76
CA ALA A 280 -1.54 -3.18 -3.48
C ALA A 280 -1.26 -4.52 -4.18
N THR A 281 -1.48 -5.63 -3.48
CA THR A 281 -1.28 -6.99 -4.03
C THR A 281 -2.21 -7.28 -5.21
N GLY A 282 -3.50 -6.90 -5.11
CA GLY A 282 -4.46 -7.06 -6.20
C GLY A 282 -4.11 -6.22 -7.43
N ILE A 283 -3.73 -4.96 -7.22
CA ILE A 283 -3.28 -4.03 -8.29
C ILE A 283 -2.05 -4.61 -9.00
N LEU A 284 -1.07 -5.09 -8.25
CA LEU A 284 0.11 -5.74 -8.79
C LEU A 284 -0.29 -6.97 -9.61
N ALA A 285 -1.11 -7.86 -9.07
CA ALA A 285 -1.53 -9.08 -9.77
C ALA A 285 -2.21 -8.78 -11.12
N ALA A 286 -3.10 -7.79 -11.17
CA ALA A 286 -3.76 -7.35 -12.41
C ALA A 286 -2.80 -6.68 -13.41
N SER A 287 -1.78 -5.98 -12.89
CA SER A 287 -0.73 -5.38 -13.72
C SER A 287 0.21 -6.43 -14.34
N ALA A 288 0.41 -7.57 -13.66
CA ALA A 288 1.25 -8.68 -14.13
C ALA A 288 0.64 -9.44 -15.32
N GLN A 289 -0.69 -9.55 -15.38
CA GLN A 289 -1.38 -10.30 -16.44
C GLN A 289 -1.16 -9.72 -17.85
N ARG A 290 -0.84 -8.42 -17.94
CA ARG A 290 -0.43 -7.75 -19.17
C ARG A 290 0.76 -8.42 -19.84
N LEU A 291 1.64 -9.00 -19.03
CA LEU A 291 2.94 -9.50 -19.44
C LEU A 291 2.82 -10.85 -20.12
N THR A 292 2.01 -11.73 -19.55
CA THR A 292 1.75 -13.07 -20.11
C THR A 292 0.91 -13.03 -21.38
N GLN A 293 0.08 -12.00 -21.59
CA GLN A 293 -0.72 -11.86 -22.83
C GLN A 293 0.10 -11.33 -24.02
N CYS A 294 1.05 -10.41 -23.81
CA CYS A 294 1.91 -9.92 -24.88
C CYS A 294 2.94 -10.96 -25.37
N GLU A 295 3.31 -11.92 -24.53
CA GLU A 295 4.29 -12.97 -24.86
C GLU A 295 3.68 -14.11 -25.71
N ASN A 296 2.34 -14.21 -25.78
CA ASN A 296 1.61 -15.22 -26.59
C ASN A 296 0.62 -14.56 -27.58
N PRO A 297 1.09 -13.97 -28.70
CA PRO A 297 0.23 -13.31 -29.68
C PRO A 297 -0.55 -14.24 -30.63
N THR A 298 -0.47 -15.57 -30.48
CA THR A 298 -0.93 -16.53 -31.51
C THR A 298 -2.41 -16.93 -31.48
N VAL A 299 -3.24 -16.38 -30.60
CA VAL A 299 -4.69 -16.68 -30.59
C VAL A 299 -5.48 -15.48 -31.09
N SER A 300 -5.56 -15.34 -32.41
CA SER A 300 -6.52 -14.45 -33.06
C SER A 300 -7.91 -15.12 -33.06
N PRO A 301 -9.00 -14.44 -32.69
CA PRO A 301 -10.34 -14.99 -32.85
C PRO A 301 -10.68 -14.99 -34.34
N VAL A 302 -10.73 -16.18 -34.94
CA VAL A 302 -11.31 -16.41 -36.26
C VAL A 302 -12.74 -15.86 -36.25
N ARG A 303 -13.00 -14.80 -37.02
CA ARG A 303 -14.38 -14.36 -37.27
C ARG A 303 -15.04 -15.41 -38.17
N PRO A 304 -16.23 -15.93 -37.81
CA PRO A 304 -17.01 -16.71 -38.75
C PRO A 304 -17.48 -15.79 -39.89
N GLN A 305 -17.28 -16.24 -41.13
CA GLN A 305 -17.92 -15.71 -42.33
C GLN A 305 -19.35 -16.24 -42.43
#